data_AF-A0A354BVF8-F1
#
_entry.id   AF-A0A354BVF8-F1
#
_cell.length_a   1.000
_cell.length_b   1.000
_cell.length_c   1.000
_cell.angle_alpha   90.00
_cell.angle_beta   90.00
_cell.angle_gamma   90.00
#
_symmetry.space_group_name_H-M   'P 1'
#
loop_
_entity.id
_entity.type
_entity.pdbx_description
1 polymer ?
#
loop_
_entity_poly.entity_id
_entity_poly.type
_entity_poly.pdbx_seq_one_letter_code
_entity_poly.pdbx_strand_id
1 'polypeptide(L)'
;MRQLKIIKQVTHRENSFLDKYLNKIGKIKLISTEEEVSLARRIHKGDMEARDCLINANLRFVVSVAKQYQNLGLSLADLINEGNFGLIEAAQRFDEKRGFKFISYAVWWIRQAIMQALAENVRIVRFPLNRIYLINKIKKIITELA
;
A
#
# COMPACT_ATOMS: atom_id res chain seq x y z
N MET A 1 10.22 49.84 4.56
CA MET A 1 9.28 48.75 4.20
C MET A 1 9.92 47.42 4.56
N ARG A 2 9.38 46.67 5.53
CA ARG A 2 9.98 45.43 6.04
C ARG A 2 9.78 44.28 5.04
N GLN A 3 10.86 43.59 4.70
CA GLN A 3 10.83 42.37 3.89
C GLN A 3 10.06 41.28 4.64
N LEU A 4 8.99 40.76 4.01
CA LEU A 4 8.32 39.55 4.45
C LEU A 4 9.22 38.35 4.12
N LYS A 5 9.93 37.84 5.12
CA LYS A 5 10.55 36.51 5.04
C LYS A 5 9.41 35.49 4.97
N ILE A 6 9.22 34.86 3.81
CA ILE A 6 8.35 33.69 3.69
C ILE A 6 9.04 32.57 4.47
N ILE A 7 8.60 32.39 5.71
CA ILE A 7 9.04 31.32 6.59
C ILE A 7 8.58 29.99 5.96
N LYS A 8 9.54 29.15 5.53
CA LYS A 8 9.30 27.73 5.21
C LYS A 8 8.88 26.98 6.49
N GLN A 9 7.61 27.09 6.89
CA GLN A 9 7.06 26.39 8.05
C GLN A 9 5.80 25.56 7.74
N VAL A 10 5.59 25.16 6.49
CA VAL A 10 4.41 24.34 6.12
C VAL A 10 4.73 22.85 5.97
N THR A 11 6.00 22.44 5.81
CA THR A 11 6.33 21.06 5.41
C THR A 11 6.80 20.10 6.52
N HIS A 12 6.77 20.48 7.80
CA HIS A 12 7.29 19.60 8.87
C HIS A 12 6.21 18.80 9.65
N ARG A 13 4.91 19.04 9.39
CA ARG A 13 3.81 18.37 10.11
C ARG A 13 3.42 17.01 9.54
N GLU A 14 3.52 16.80 8.23
CA GLU A 14 3.15 15.52 7.59
C GLU A 14 4.00 14.35 8.08
N ASN A 15 5.31 14.57 8.26
CA ASN A 15 6.22 13.53 8.78
C ASN A 15 5.80 13.03 10.17
N SER A 16 5.25 13.91 11.04
CA SER A 16 4.86 13.52 12.40
C SER A 16 3.74 12.47 12.43
N PHE A 17 2.80 12.51 11.49
CA PHE A 17 1.70 11.54 11.44
C PHE A 17 2.15 10.19 10.91
N LEU A 18 2.97 10.19 9.86
CA LEU A 18 3.55 8.98 9.31
C LEU A 18 4.45 8.29 10.34
N ASP A 19 5.29 9.03 11.05
CA ASP A 19 6.16 8.49 12.09
C ASP A 19 5.36 7.87 13.24
N LYS A 20 4.26 8.51 13.66
CA LYS A 20 3.33 7.93 14.66
C LYS A 20 2.70 6.64 14.16
N TYR A 21 2.27 6.59 12.90
CA TYR A 21 1.72 5.38 12.29
C TYR A 21 2.75 4.25 12.24
N LEU A 22 3.96 4.52 11.75
CA LEU A 22 5.05 3.55 11.65
C LEU A 22 5.43 3.00 13.04
N ASN A 23 5.48 3.85 14.05
CA ASN A 23 5.70 3.44 15.44
C ASN A 23 4.55 2.56 15.98
N LYS A 24 3.29 2.88 15.65
CA LYS A 24 2.13 2.09 16.07
C LYS A 24 2.16 0.69 15.47
N ILE A 25 2.36 0.57 14.15
CA ILE A 25 2.40 -0.73 13.47
C ILE A 25 3.65 -1.54 13.85
N GLY A 26 4.76 -0.88 14.22
CA GLY A 26 5.98 -1.54 14.67
C GLY A 26 5.82 -2.28 15.99
N LYS A 27 4.88 -1.87 16.85
CA LYS A 27 4.57 -2.52 18.13
C LYS A 27 3.62 -3.72 18.01
N ILE A 28 3.01 -3.93 16.85
CA ILE A 28 2.08 -5.04 16.64
C ILE A 28 2.87 -6.35 16.58
N LYS A 29 2.39 -7.36 17.32
CA LYS A 29 3.00 -8.70 17.36
C LYS A 29 2.87 -9.36 15.98
N LEU A 30 3.96 -9.99 15.55
CA LEU A 30 3.94 -10.85 14.37
C LEU A 30 3.17 -12.14 14.68
N ILE A 31 2.37 -12.58 13.72
CA ILE A 31 1.61 -13.83 13.84
C ILE A 31 2.42 -15.01 13.32
N SER A 32 2.21 -16.18 13.92
CA SER A 32 2.79 -17.43 13.45
C SER A 32 1.98 -18.02 12.29
N THR A 33 2.58 -18.96 11.54
CA THR A 33 1.87 -19.68 10.46
C THR A 33 0.63 -20.44 10.98
N GLU A 34 0.70 -20.98 12.20
CA GLU A 34 -0.43 -21.68 12.82
C GLU A 34 -1.56 -20.71 13.20
N GLU A 35 -1.19 -19.54 13.74
CA GLU A 35 -2.12 -18.47 14.04
C GLU A 35 -2.80 -17.96 12.75
N GLU A 36 -2.06 -17.78 11.65
CA GLU A 36 -2.61 -17.41 10.34
C GLU A 36 -3.72 -18.36 9.88
N VAL A 37 -3.50 -19.68 9.96
CA VAL A 37 -4.48 -20.70 9.56
C VAL A 37 -5.72 -20.63 10.47
N SER A 38 -5.52 -20.43 11.78
CA SER A 38 -6.61 -20.30 12.73
C SER A 38 -7.48 -19.06 12.46
N LEU A 39 -6.84 -17.93 12.11
CA LEU A 39 -7.50 -16.68 11.79
C LEU A 39 -8.25 -16.79 10.45
N ALA A 40 -7.64 -17.37 9.42
CA ALA A 40 -8.28 -17.58 8.12
C ALA A 40 -9.58 -18.39 8.23
N ARG A 41 -9.57 -19.48 9.01
CA ARG A 41 -10.77 -20.28 9.28
C ARG A 41 -11.88 -19.49 9.97
N ARG A 42 -11.52 -18.60 10.89
CA ARG A 42 -12.48 -17.72 11.59
C ARG A 42 -13.03 -16.64 10.65
N ILE A 43 -12.17 -16.06 9.81
CA ILE A 43 -12.57 -15.07 8.79
C ILE A 43 -13.60 -15.68 7.83
N HIS A 44 -13.41 -16.93 7.41
CA HIS A 44 -14.38 -17.63 6.55
C HIS A 44 -15.75 -17.83 7.22
N LYS A 45 -15.81 -17.84 8.56
CA LYS A 45 -17.06 -17.86 9.35
C LYS A 45 -17.66 -16.48 9.57
N GLY A 46 -17.07 -15.40 9.02
CA GLY A 46 -17.54 -14.03 9.16
C GLY A 46 -17.00 -13.28 10.37
N ASP A 47 -15.96 -13.79 11.03
CA ASP A 47 -15.35 -13.15 12.19
C ASP A 47 -14.53 -11.91 11.78
N MET A 48 -15.06 -10.72 12.10
CA MET A 48 -14.40 -9.45 11.80
C MET A 48 -13.17 -9.19 12.66
N GLU A 49 -13.14 -9.65 13.92
CA GLU A 49 -11.99 -9.46 14.80
C GLU A 49 -10.80 -10.27 14.31
N ALA A 50 -11.04 -11.50 13.84
CA ALA A 50 -10.01 -12.33 13.24
C ALA A 50 -9.42 -11.68 11.99
N ARG A 51 -10.26 -11.03 11.17
CA ARG A 51 -9.84 -10.29 9.98
C ARG A 51 -8.95 -9.12 10.35
N ASP A 52 -9.37 -8.32 11.32
CA ASP A 52 -8.63 -7.14 11.74
C ASP A 52 -7.30 -7.53 12.39
N CYS A 53 -7.27 -8.63 13.15
CA CYS A 53 -6.03 -9.19 13.69
C CYS A 53 -5.05 -9.61 12.58
N LEU A 54 -5.53 -10.33 11.55
CA LEU A 54 -4.72 -10.75 10.40
C LEU A 54 -4.18 -9.54 9.62
N ILE A 55 -5.00 -8.52 9.38
CA ILE A 55 -4.60 -7.29 8.69
C ILE A 55 -3.53 -6.56 9.51
N ASN A 56 -3.80 -6.30 10.80
CA ASN A 56 -2.94 -5.55 11.69
C ASN A 56 -1.53 -6.15 11.80
N ALA A 57 -1.43 -7.48 11.87
CA ALA A 57 -0.16 -8.19 11.92
C ALA A 57 0.69 -8.00 10.64
N ASN A 58 0.04 -7.75 9.50
CA ASN A 58 0.68 -7.66 8.18
C ASN A 58 0.87 -6.22 7.67
N LEU A 59 0.46 -5.19 8.41
CA LEU A 59 0.64 -3.78 8.00
C LEU A 59 2.11 -3.41 7.74
N ARG A 60 3.05 -4.01 8.48
CA ARG A 60 4.49 -3.78 8.30
C ARG A 60 4.99 -4.24 6.92
N PHE A 61 4.40 -5.30 6.39
CA PHE A 61 4.71 -5.81 5.07
C PHE A 61 4.21 -4.87 3.97
N VAL A 62 3.04 -4.26 4.14
CA VAL A 62 2.53 -3.26 3.17
C VAL A 62 3.51 -2.10 3.03
N VAL A 63 4.08 -1.62 4.16
CA VAL A 63 5.07 -0.53 4.13
C VAL A 63 6.32 -0.93 3.34
N SER A 64 6.82 -2.17 3.47
CA SER A 64 8.00 -2.60 2.72
C SER A 64 7.73 -2.69 1.21
N VAL A 65 6.52 -3.10 0.82
CA VAL A 65 6.09 -3.12 -0.59
C VAL A 65 5.90 -1.68 -1.12
N ALA A 66 5.20 -0.81 -0.37
CA ALA A 66 4.93 0.57 -0.78
C ALA A 66 6.20 1.40 -0.98
N LYS A 67 7.26 1.15 -0.19
CA LYS A 67 8.57 1.79 -0.36
C LYS A 67 9.16 1.58 -1.77
N GLN A 68 8.87 0.46 -2.43
CA GLN A 68 9.36 0.16 -3.79
C GLN A 68 8.73 1.07 -4.85
N TYR A 69 7.61 1.73 -4.54
CA TYR A 69 6.84 2.58 -5.46
C TYR A 69 6.98 4.08 -5.15
N GLN A 70 7.92 4.45 -4.27
CA GLN A 70 8.18 5.85 -3.95
C GLN A 70 8.69 6.63 -5.17
N ASN A 71 8.49 7.95 -5.13
CA ASN A 71 8.92 8.89 -6.16
C ASN A 71 8.23 8.71 -7.53
N LEU A 72 7.14 7.93 -7.59
CA LEU A 72 6.32 7.75 -8.79
C LEU A 72 5.13 8.73 -8.89
N GLY A 73 5.06 9.71 -8.00
CA GLY A 73 4.07 10.80 -8.03
C GLY A 73 3.08 10.84 -6.87
N LEU A 74 2.97 9.77 -6.07
CA LEU A 74 2.19 9.74 -4.83
C LEU A 74 3.11 9.81 -3.60
N SER A 75 2.58 10.36 -2.50
CA SER A 75 3.29 10.36 -1.21
C SER A 75 3.40 8.94 -0.65
N LEU A 76 4.39 8.68 0.21
CA LEU A 76 4.52 7.38 0.85
C LEU A 76 3.28 7.02 1.69
N ALA A 77 2.66 8.00 2.34
CA ALA A 77 1.45 7.79 3.12
C ALA A 77 0.28 7.32 2.24
N ASP A 78 0.11 7.92 1.06
CA ASP A 78 -0.94 7.53 0.12
C ASP A 78 -0.69 6.12 -0.44
N LEU A 79 0.56 5.81 -0.82
CA LEU A 79 0.94 4.47 -1.27
C LEU A 79 0.68 3.39 -0.20
N ILE A 80 0.94 3.70 1.07
CA ILE A 80 0.64 2.79 2.19
C ILE A 80 -0.87 2.61 2.33
N ASN A 81 -1.66 3.68 2.27
CA ASN A 81 -3.12 3.61 2.39
C ASN A 81 -3.74 2.73 1.29
N GLU A 82 -3.31 2.92 0.03
CA GLU A 82 -3.76 2.11 -1.11
C GLU A 82 -3.31 0.66 -0.98
N GLY A 83 -2.07 0.43 -0.54
CA GLY A 83 -1.58 -0.91 -0.23
C GLY A 83 -2.36 -1.59 0.90
N ASN A 84 -2.76 -0.84 1.93
CA ASN A 84 -3.59 -1.36 3.02
C ASN A 84 -4.98 -1.75 2.51
N PHE A 85 -5.55 -0.99 1.57
CA PHE A 85 -6.80 -1.38 0.91
C PHE A 85 -6.66 -2.73 0.17
N GLY A 86 -5.58 -2.90 -0.60
CA GLY A 86 -5.27 -4.17 -1.24
C GLY A 86 -5.07 -5.33 -0.24
N LEU A 87 -4.47 -5.07 0.92
CA LEU A 87 -4.33 -6.07 1.99
C LEU A 87 -5.69 -6.50 2.56
N ILE A 88 -6.63 -5.57 2.73
CA ILE A 88 -7.99 -5.87 3.20
C ILE A 88 -8.72 -6.77 2.19
N GLU A 89 -8.63 -6.46 0.89
CA GLU A 89 -9.21 -7.32 -0.16
C GLU A 89 -8.57 -8.72 -0.17
N ALA A 90 -7.25 -8.80 0.01
CA ALA A 90 -6.56 -10.07 0.13
C ALA A 90 -7.06 -10.88 1.33
N ALA A 91 -7.23 -10.24 2.50
CA ALA A 91 -7.71 -10.90 3.71
C ALA A 91 -9.14 -11.46 3.55
N GLN A 92 -10.00 -10.79 2.79
CA GLN A 92 -11.36 -11.27 2.53
C GLN A 92 -11.41 -12.49 1.61
N ARG A 93 -10.46 -12.59 0.66
CA ARG A 93 -10.46 -13.63 -0.38
C ARG A 93 -9.44 -14.75 -0.15
N PHE A 94 -8.72 -14.68 0.97
CA PHE A 94 -7.69 -15.67 1.28
C PHE A 94 -8.33 -17.02 1.63
N ASP A 95 -7.73 -18.09 1.11
CA ASP A 95 -8.13 -19.47 1.37
C ASP A 95 -6.90 -20.26 1.84
N GLU A 96 -6.91 -20.66 3.11
CA GLU A 96 -5.81 -21.36 3.75
C GLU A 96 -5.62 -22.80 3.22
N LYS A 97 -6.64 -23.39 2.57
CA LYS A 97 -6.59 -24.77 2.06
C LYS A 97 -5.56 -24.95 0.94
N ARG A 98 -5.13 -23.86 0.31
CA ARG A 98 -4.17 -23.86 -0.80
C ARG A 98 -2.72 -24.09 -0.35
N GLY A 99 -2.43 -24.06 0.95
CA GLY A 99 -1.11 -24.41 1.50
C GLY A 99 -0.01 -23.37 1.29
N PHE A 100 -0.36 -22.14 0.92
CA PHE A 100 0.58 -21.01 0.81
C PHE A 100 0.37 -20.02 1.94
N LYS A 101 1.45 -19.31 2.32
CA LYS A 101 1.40 -18.25 3.33
C LYS A 101 0.52 -17.09 2.86
N PHE A 102 -0.15 -16.42 3.80
CA PHE A 102 -1.02 -15.28 3.48
C PHE A 102 -0.27 -14.17 2.72
N ILE A 103 0.95 -13.85 3.14
CA ILE A 103 1.78 -12.79 2.52
C ILE A 103 2.06 -13.07 1.04
N SER A 104 2.27 -14.34 0.66
CA SER A 104 2.51 -14.75 -0.72
C SER A 104 1.31 -14.46 -1.62
N TYR A 105 0.09 -14.53 -1.08
CA TYR A 105 -1.12 -14.15 -1.77
C TYR A 105 -1.35 -12.64 -1.76
N ALA A 106 -1.18 -12.01 -0.59
CA ALA A 106 -1.46 -10.60 -0.38
C ALA A 106 -0.60 -9.66 -1.23
N VAL A 107 0.64 -10.04 -1.55
CA VAL A 107 1.55 -9.18 -2.33
C VAL A 107 0.99 -8.79 -3.70
N TRP A 108 0.23 -9.66 -4.35
CA TRP A 108 -0.39 -9.37 -5.64
C TRP A 108 -1.48 -8.30 -5.52
N TRP A 109 -2.34 -8.40 -4.51
CA TRP A 109 -3.39 -7.44 -4.23
C TRP A 109 -2.85 -6.08 -3.82
N ILE A 110 -1.82 -6.06 -2.95
CA ILE A 110 -1.15 -4.83 -2.53
C ILE A 110 -0.56 -4.11 -3.75
N ARG A 111 0.17 -4.84 -4.61
CA ARG A 111 0.77 -4.27 -5.82
C ARG A 111 -0.29 -3.76 -6.79
N GLN A 112 -1.36 -4.53 -7.00
CA GLN A 112 -2.46 -4.13 -7.87
C GLN A 112 -3.08 -2.82 -7.40
N ALA A 113 -3.41 -2.72 -6.11
CA ALA A 113 -4.02 -1.51 -5.54
C ALA A 113 -3.10 -0.29 -5.68
N ILE A 114 -1.82 -0.44 -5.33
CA ILE A 114 -0.82 0.65 -5.48
C ILE A 114 -0.68 1.09 -6.94
N MET A 115 -0.58 0.14 -7.87
CA MET A 115 -0.44 0.44 -9.30
C MET A 115 -1.68 1.11 -9.88
N GLN A 116 -2.87 0.69 -9.45
CA GLN A 116 -4.12 1.31 -9.84
C GLN A 116 -4.19 2.75 -9.33
N ALA A 117 -3.86 3.00 -8.06
CA ALA A 117 -3.83 4.34 -7.51
C ALA A 117 -2.83 5.26 -8.22
N LEU A 118 -1.64 4.75 -8.55
CA LEU A 118 -0.65 5.49 -9.34
C LEU A 118 -1.15 5.83 -10.74
N ALA A 119 -1.88 4.91 -11.37
CA ALA A 119 -2.45 5.12 -12.69
C ALA A 119 -3.57 6.18 -12.70
N GLU A 120 -4.35 6.25 -11.62
CA GLU A 120 -5.53 7.11 -11.52
C GLU A 120 -5.23 8.50 -10.93
N ASN A 121 -4.36 8.59 -9.91
CA ASN A 121 -4.21 9.79 -9.08
C ASN A 121 -2.96 10.63 -9.38
N VAL A 122 -1.98 10.11 -10.13
CA VAL A 122 -0.73 10.85 -10.42
C VAL A 122 -0.93 11.98 -11.43
N ARG A 123 -1.95 11.89 -12.28
CA ARG A 123 -2.20 12.84 -13.37
C ARG A 123 -3.38 13.72 -13.03
N ILE A 124 -3.27 15.00 -13.35
CA ILE A 124 -4.37 15.98 -13.23
C ILE A 124 -5.58 15.54 -14.07
N VAL A 125 -5.32 15.00 -15.27
CA VAL A 125 -6.34 14.43 -16.15
C VAL A 125 -6.24 12.91 -16.12
N ARG A 126 -7.33 12.25 -15.72
CA ARG A 126 -7.41 10.79 -15.64
C ARG A 126 -7.47 10.18 -17.04
N PHE A 127 -6.65 9.17 -17.27
CA PHE A 127 -6.69 8.36 -18.49
C PHE A 127 -7.19 6.95 -18.20
N PRO A 128 -7.86 6.29 -19.17
CA PRO A 128 -8.19 4.88 -19.05
C PRO A 128 -6.95 3.99 -18.88
N LEU A 129 -7.03 2.95 -18.03
CA LEU A 129 -5.90 2.06 -17.70
C LEU A 129 -5.25 1.42 -18.95
N ASN A 130 -6.06 0.99 -19.92
CA ASN A 130 -5.58 0.40 -21.16
C ASN A 130 -4.76 1.37 -22.03
N ARG A 131 -4.92 2.69 -21.86
CA ARG A 131 -4.12 3.71 -22.56
C ARG A 131 -2.81 4.00 -21.85
N ILE A 132 -2.76 3.87 -20.52
CA ILE A 132 -1.57 4.18 -19.71
C ILE A 132 -0.40 3.27 -20.10
N TYR A 133 -0.67 1.99 -20.40
CA TYR A 133 0.35 1.06 -20.89
C TYR A 133 1.03 1.57 -22.18
N LEU A 134 0.25 2.04 -23.14
CA LEU A 134 0.77 2.59 -24.40
C LEU A 134 1.62 3.84 -24.14
N ILE A 135 1.18 4.74 -23.26
CA ILE A 135 1.92 5.95 -22.90
C ILE A 135 3.28 5.58 -22.27
N ASN A 136 3.31 4.62 -21.35
CA ASN A 136 4.55 4.17 -20.72
C ASN A 136 5.49 3.50 -21.73
N LYS A 137 4.95 2.73 -22.68
CA LYS A 137 5.72 2.13 -23.78
C LYS A 137 6.35 3.19 -24.68
N ILE A 138 5.58 4.21 -25.08
CA ILE A 138 6.06 5.33 -25.89
C ILE A 138 7.16 6.09 -25.13
N LYS A 139 6.94 6.42 -23.84
CA LYS A 139 7.95 7.07 -23.00
C LYS A 139 9.26 6.28 -22.96
N LYS A 140 9.19 4.96 -22.76
CA LYS A 140 10.37 4.08 -22.73
C LYS A 140 11.14 4.13 -24.05
N ILE A 141 10.45 4.02 -25.19
CA ILE A 141 11.07 4.10 -26.52
C ILE A 141 11.74 5.47 -26.74
N ILE A 142 11.08 6.56 -26.34
CA ILE A 142 11.66 7.92 -26.43
C ILE A 142 12.94 8.01 -25.58
N THR A 143 12.97 7.42 -24.39
CA THR A 143 14.17 7.41 -23.53
C THR A 143 15.29 6.55 -24.11
N GLU A 144 14.99 5.48 -24.85
CA GLU A 144 15.99 4.63 -25.52
C GLU A 144 16.57 5.26 -26.80
N LEU A 145 15.81 6.15 -27.45
CA LEU A 145 16.23 6.88 -28.66
C LEU A 145 17.00 8.17 -28.37
N ALA A 146 16.96 8.67 -27.13
CA ALA A 146 17.63 9.88 -26.67
C ALA A 146 19.01 9.56 -26.08
#